data_AF-A0AAN5CLK9-F1
#
_entry.id   AF-A0AAN5CLK9-F1
#
_cell.length_a   1.000
_cell.length_b   1.000
_cell.length_c   1.000
_cell.angle_alpha   90.00
_cell.angle_beta   90.00
_cell.angle_gamma   90.00
#
_symmetry.space_group_name_H-M   'P 1'
#
loop_
_entity.id
_entity.type
_entity.pdbx_description
1 polymer ?
#
loop_
_entity_poly.entity_id
_entity_poly.type
_entity_poly.pdbx_seq_one_letter_code
_entity_poly.pdbx_strand_id
1 'polypeptide(L)'
;FNFHWERDFSLDLITVMVAEATVCWLVRVYPLVPYPALYCDGLLCRLGLPQQVVMTFIIATILLPNPPFWFLLVNMHQNMIAITDSRVRLSKRAQKLMMITLIVMHVLNLAGIFTF
;
A
#
# COMPACT_ATOMS: atom_id res chain seq x y z
N PHE A 1 28.48 4.62 -3.17
CA PHE A 1 27.26 4.26 -2.42
C PHE A 1 26.27 5.41 -2.56
N ASN A 2 25.11 5.16 -3.19
CA ASN A 2 24.14 6.19 -3.55
C ASN A 2 23.16 6.41 -2.38
N PHE A 3 23.32 7.52 -1.65
CA PHE A 3 22.55 7.92 -0.47
C PHE A 3 21.02 8.06 -0.73
N HIS A 4 20.59 8.12 -1.99
CA HIS A 4 19.18 8.29 -2.34
C HIS A 4 18.35 7.04 -2.01
N TRP A 5 18.91 5.84 -2.18
CA TRP A 5 18.21 4.57 -1.96
C TRP A 5 17.84 4.32 -0.50
N GLU A 6 18.69 4.77 0.43
CA GLU A 6 18.47 4.59 1.86
C GLU A 6 17.25 5.38 2.35
N ARG A 7 16.99 6.56 1.76
CA ARG A 7 15.83 7.39 2.10
C ARG A 7 14.52 6.76 1.64
N ASP A 8 14.47 6.30 0.40
CA ASP A 8 13.26 5.72 -0.18
C ASP A 8 12.88 4.42 0.57
N PHE A 9 13.88 3.58 0.86
CA PHE A 9 13.68 2.37 1.67
C PHE A 9 13.22 2.68 3.11
N SER A 10 13.81 3.71 3.73
CA SER A 10 13.41 4.12 5.09
C SER A 10 11.96 4.62 5.13
N LEU A 11 11.54 5.37 4.11
CA LEU A 11 10.15 5.85 4.01
C LEU A 11 9.16 4.70 3.82
N ASP A 12 9.52 3.70 3.02
CA ASP A 12 8.69 2.50 2.83
C ASP A 12 8.55 1.72 4.13
N LEU A 13 9.66 1.51 4.84
CA LEU A 13 9.66 0.83 6.13
C LEU A 13 8.80 1.57 7.16
N ILE A 14 8.94 2.90 7.25
CA ILE A 14 8.11 3.73 8.14
C ILE A 14 6.64 3.61 7.76
N THR A 15 6.31 3.65 6.46
CA THR A 15 4.93 3.55 5.98
C THR A 15 4.32 2.20 6.33
N VAL A 16 5.06 1.10 6.17
CA VAL A 16 4.61 -0.25 6.56
C VAL A 16 4.43 -0.35 8.08
N MET A 17 5.38 0.15 8.86
CA MET A 17 5.30 0.15 10.33
C MET A 17 4.08 0.93 10.83
N VAL A 18 3.82 2.11 10.24
CA VAL A 18 2.63 2.92 10.56
C VAL A 18 1.35 2.21 10.13
N ALA A 19 1.35 1.55 8.97
CA ALA A 19 0.21 0.79 8.48
C ALA A 19 -0.13 -0.39 9.40
N GLU A 20 0.86 -1.20 9.77
CA GLU A 20 0.70 -2.30 10.72
C GLU A 20 0.27 -1.80 12.09
N ALA A 21 0.89 -0.73 12.59
CA ALA A 21 0.48 -0.13 13.87
C ALA A 21 -0.99 0.32 13.83
N THR A 22 -1.42 0.92 12.73
CA THR A 22 -2.81 1.36 12.54
C THR A 22 -3.78 0.18 12.50
N VAL A 23 -3.45 -0.86 11.74
CA VAL A 23 -4.32 -2.06 11.64
C VAL A 23 -4.38 -2.83 12.96
N CYS A 24 -3.25 -2.99 13.66
CA CYS A 24 -3.17 -3.77 14.89
C CYS A 24 -3.75 -3.02 16.10
N TRP A 25 -3.50 -1.72 16.23
CA TRP A 25 -3.88 -0.95 17.42
C TRP A 25 -5.12 -0.08 17.23
N LEU A 26 -5.24 0.66 16.11
CA LEU A 26 -6.39 1.55 15.90
C LEU A 26 -7.66 0.79 15.51
N VAL A 27 -7.52 -0.24 14.67
CA VAL A 27 -8.68 -0.95 14.11
C VAL A 27 -8.86 -2.32 14.77
N ARG A 28 -7.79 -3.08 14.97
CA ARG A 28 -7.84 -4.42 15.59
C ARG A 28 -8.87 -5.32 14.89
N VAL A 29 -8.57 -5.66 13.63
CA VAL A 29 -9.44 -6.46 12.76
C VAL A 29 -9.35 -7.94 13.13
N TYR A 30 -10.50 -8.58 13.36
CA TYR A 30 -10.61 -10.01 13.54
C TYR A 30 -11.37 -10.63 12.36
N PRO A 31 -10.75 -11.51 11.57
CA PRO A 31 -11.48 -12.28 10.57
C PRO A 31 -12.41 -13.26 11.30
N LEU A 32 -13.71 -13.14 11.03
CA LEU A 32 -14.71 -14.05 11.58
C LEU A 32 -14.79 -15.31 10.71
N VAL A 33 -13.82 -16.22 10.81
CA VAL A 33 -13.91 -17.51 10.11
C VAL A 33 -15.16 -18.27 10.62
N PRO A 34 -16.02 -18.83 9.75
CA PRO A 34 -15.91 -19.01 8.28
C PRO A 34 -16.58 -17.93 7.42
N TYR A 35 -17.07 -16.85 8.02
CA TYR A 35 -17.80 -15.79 7.32
C TYR A 35 -16.85 -14.78 6.67
N PRO A 36 -17.22 -14.16 5.53
CA PRO A 36 -16.48 -13.05 4.94
C PRO A 36 -16.77 -11.73 5.69
N ALA A 37 -16.85 -11.79 7.01
CA ALA A 37 -17.11 -10.65 7.88
C ALA A 37 -15.86 -10.29 8.67
N LEU A 38 -15.61 -8.98 8.78
CA LEU A 38 -14.53 -8.44 9.60
C LEU A 38 -15.16 -7.85 10.85
N TYR A 39 -14.79 -8.40 12.01
CA TYR A 39 -15.13 -7.79 13.29
C TYR A 39 -14.05 -6.78 13.67
N CYS A 40 -14.45 -5.64 14.23
CA CYS A 40 -13.55 -4.57 14.61
C CYS A 40 -13.77 -4.19 16.08
N ASP A 41 -12.70 -4.22 16.89
CA ASP A 41 -12.71 -3.87 18.32
C ASP A 41 -11.71 -2.74 18.67
N GLY A 42 -11.15 -2.07 17.66
CA GLY A 42 -10.20 -0.98 17.85
C GLY A 42 -10.84 0.34 18.28
N LEU A 43 -9.98 1.31 18.60
CA LEU A 43 -10.38 2.66 19.01
C LEU A 43 -11.31 3.32 17.99
N LEU A 44 -11.03 3.16 16.68
CA LEU A 44 -11.86 3.75 15.62
C LEU A 44 -13.29 3.20 15.60
N CYS A 45 -13.44 1.92 15.95
CA CYS A 45 -14.73 1.24 15.93
C CYS A 45 -15.59 1.54 17.16
N ARG A 46 -14.96 1.95 18.27
CA ARG A 46 -15.67 2.41 19.47
C ARG A 46 -16.23 3.83 19.35
N LEU A 47 -15.76 4.61 18.37
CA LEU A 47 -16.24 5.98 18.12
C LEU A 47 -17.62 6.03 17.45
N GLY A 48 -18.20 4.89 17.07
CA GLY A 48 -19.52 4.86 16.41
C GLY A 48 -19.50 5.43 15.00
N LEU A 49 -18.35 5.42 14.32
CA LEU A 49 -18.23 5.85 12.93
C LEU A 49 -19.04 4.93 12.00
N PRO A 50 -19.57 5.45 10.88
CA PRO A 50 -20.24 4.61 9.89
C PRO A 50 -19.25 3.58 9.33
N GLN A 51 -19.75 2.36 9.11
CA GLN A 51 -18.94 1.21 8.68
C GLN A 51 -18.14 1.50 7.39
N GLN A 52 -18.71 2.25 6.46
CA GLN A 52 -18.06 2.65 5.20
C GLN A 52 -16.78 3.46 5.46
N VAL A 53 -16.79 4.38 6.42
CA VAL A 53 -15.62 5.21 6.77
C VAL A 53 -14.53 4.33 7.39
N VAL A 54 -14.90 3.44 8.30
CA VAL A 54 -13.95 2.52 8.94
C VAL A 54 -13.31 1.60 7.89
N MET A 55 -14.11 1.00 7.00
CA MET A 55 -13.62 0.11 5.95
C MET A 55 -12.73 0.85 4.94
N THR A 56 -13.12 2.06 4.52
CA THR A 56 -12.31 2.91 3.65
C THR A 56 -10.97 3.23 4.29
N PHE A 57 -10.96 3.56 5.59
CA PHE A 57 -9.74 3.84 6.33
C PHE A 57 -8.81 2.63 6.38
N ILE A 58 -9.31 1.45 6.73
CA ILE A 58 -8.53 0.20 6.76
C ILE A 58 -7.89 -0.07 5.39
N ILE A 59 -8.70 -0.01 4.33
CA ILE A 59 -8.24 -0.31 2.98
C ILE A 59 -7.24 0.75 2.53
N ALA A 60 -7.43 2.03 2.87
CA ALA A 60 -6.48 3.08 2.57
C ALA A 60 -5.13 2.83 3.24
N THR A 61 -5.13 2.42 4.51
CA THR A 61 -3.91 2.06 5.25
C THR A 61 -3.15 0.90 4.60
N ILE A 62 -3.86 -0.09 4.05
CA ILE A 62 -3.23 -1.23 3.37
C ILE A 62 -2.76 -0.88 1.96
N LEU A 63 -3.51 -0.03 1.24
CA LEU A 63 -3.18 0.35 -0.12
C LEU A 63 -2.08 1.40 -0.22
N LEU A 64 -1.95 2.30 0.75
CA LEU A 64 -0.97 3.39 0.73
C LEU A 64 0.51 2.92 0.61
N PRO A 65 0.96 1.87 1.32
CA PRO A 65 2.34 1.37 1.17
C PRO A 65 2.57 0.56 -0.12
N ASN A 66 1.53 0.14 -0.84
CA ASN A 66 1.69 -0.71 -2.03
C ASN A 66 2.43 -0.01 -3.19
N PRO A 67 2.02 1.20 -3.65
CA PRO A 67 2.74 1.87 -4.72
C PRO A 67 4.24 1.99 -4.48
N PRO A 68 4.72 2.57 -3.35
CA PRO A 68 6.14 2.78 -3.21
C PRO A 68 6.91 1.45 -3.07
N PHE A 69 6.31 0.42 -2.45
CA PHE A 69 6.86 -0.95 -2.47
C PHE A 69 7.03 -1.50 -3.90
N TRP A 70 6.00 -1.37 -4.76
CA TRP A 70 6.08 -1.79 -6.16
C TRP A 70 7.15 -1.01 -6.94
N PHE A 71 7.27 0.30 -6.68
CA PHE A 71 8.31 1.12 -7.29
C PHE A 71 9.70 0.64 -6.92
N LEU A 72 9.92 0.38 -5.62
CA LEU A 72 11.18 -0.10 -5.09
C LEU A 72 11.54 -1.47 -5.68
N LEU A 73 10.56 -2.38 -5.76
CA LEU A 73 10.73 -3.71 -6.35
C LEU A 73 11.12 -3.63 -7.83
N VAL A 74 10.44 -2.78 -8.61
CA VAL A 74 10.78 -2.56 -10.03
C VAL A 74 12.17 -1.95 -10.17
N ASN A 75 12.55 -1.00 -9.31
CA ASN A 75 13.86 -0.39 -9.34
C ASN A 75 14.97 -1.40 -8.98
N MET A 76 14.78 -2.22 -7.94
CA MET A 76 15.69 -3.33 -7.60
C MET A 76 15.84 -4.29 -8.77
N HIS A 77 14.73 -4.71 -9.36
CA HIS A 77 14.72 -5.63 -10.49
C HIS A 77 15.47 -5.06 -11.71
N GLN A 78 15.28 -3.78 -12.01
CA GLN A 78 15.96 -3.12 -13.13
C GLN A 78 17.45 -2.90 -12.86
N ASN A 79 17.86 -2.67 -11.61
CA ASN A 79 19.27 -2.60 -11.23
C ASN A 79 19.94 -3.99 -11.31
N MET A 80 19.23 -5.05 -10.93
CA MET A 80 19.73 -6.43 -11.07
C MET A 80 19.89 -6.81 -12.55
N ILE A 81 18.91 -6.46 -13.39
CA ILE A 81 18.95 -6.71 -14.83
C ILE A 81 20.00 -5.87 -15.53
N ALA A 82 20.38 -4.69 -15.00
CA ALA A 82 21.36 -3.82 -15.63
C ALA A 82 22.75 -4.46 -15.82
N ILE A 83 23.05 -5.54 -15.07
CA ILE A 83 24.31 -6.30 -15.16
C ILE A 83 24.20 -7.42 -16.22
N THR A 84 22.99 -7.73 -16.69
CA THR A 84 22.71 -8.82 -17.64
C THR A 84 22.37 -8.28 -19.04
N ASP A 85 22.67 -9.03 -20.10
CA ASP A 85 22.30 -8.70 -21.49
C ASP A 85 20.80 -8.89 -21.83
N SER A 86 19.94 -8.87 -20.81
CA SER A 86 18.50 -9.07 -21.00
C SER A 86 17.84 -7.89 -21.73
N ARG A 87 16.95 -8.22 -22.68
CA ARG A 87 16.16 -7.23 -23.44
C ARG A 87 15.02 -6.60 -22.64
N VAL A 88 14.75 -7.04 -21.40
CA VAL A 88 13.58 -6.62 -20.58
C VAL A 88 13.85 -5.32 -19.80
N ARG A 89 14.66 -4.42 -20.36
CA ARG A 89 15.02 -3.17 -19.69
C ARG A 89 13.90 -2.14 -19.89
N LEU A 90 13.24 -1.77 -18.80
CA LEU A 90 12.16 -0.79 -18.80
C LEU A 90 12.74 0.62 -18.78
N SER A 91 12.19 1.51 -19.60
CA SER A 91 12.54 2.93 -19.52
C SER A 91 12.02 3.54 -18.20
N LYS A 92 12.74 4.54 -17.66
CA LYS A 92 12.30 5.29 -16.47
C LYS A 92 10.91 5.93 -16.65
N ARG A 93 10.57 6.32 -17.90
CA ARG A 93 9.25 6.85 -18.26
C ARG A 93 8.16 5.79 -18.10
N ALA A 94 8.40 4.56 -18.56
CA ALA A 94 7.45 3.46 -18.41
C ALA A 94 7.23 3.11 -16.93
N GLN A 95 8.29 3.06 -16.12
CA GLN A 95 8.17 2.82 -14.67
C GLN A 95 7.33 3.90 -13.97
N LYS A 96 7.55 5.18 -14.29
CA LYS A 96 6.76 6.29 -13.75
C LYS A 96 5.29 6.22 -14.19
N LEU A 97 5.03 5.85 -15.45
CA LEU A 97 3.67 5.67 -15.95
C LEU A 97 2.93 4.53 -15.22
N MET A 98 3.59 3.37 -15.06
CA MET A 98 3.04 2.24 -14.30
C MET A 98 2.66 2.66 -12.87
N MET A 99 3.53 3.43 -12.22
CA MET A 99 3.28 3.96 -10.88
C MET A 99 2.08 4.89 -10.80
N ILE A 100 1.98 5.84 -11.74
CA ILE A 100 0.82 6.74 -11.80
C ILE A 100 -0.46 5.95 -12.03
N THR A 101 -0.46 4.98 -12.96
CA THR A 101 -1.64 4.16 -13.23
C THR A 101 -2.07 3.33 -12.02
N LEU A 102 -1.12 2.78 -11.28
CA LEU A 102 -1.40 2.01 -10.07
C LEU A 102 -2.03 2.89 -8.97
N ILE A 103 -1.48 4.09 -8.75
CA ILE A 103 -2.02 5.05 -7.78
C ILE A 103 -3.45 5.47 -8.17
N VAL A 104 -3.68 5.81 -9.44
CA VAL A 104 -5.01 6.19 -9.94
C VAL A 104 -6.01 5.05 -9.71
N MET A 105 -5.63 3.81 -10.05
CA MET A 105 -6.48 2.65 -9.83
C MET A 105 -6.81 2.44 -8.35
N HIS A 106 -5.84 2.61 -7.44
CA HIS A 106 -6.09 2.52 -6.00
C HIS A 106 -7.01 3.62 -5.47
N VAL A 107 -6.84 4.86 -5.95
CA VAL A 107 -7.72 5.98 -5.56
C VAL A 107 -9.14 5.74 -6.05
N LEU A 108 -9.32 5.26 -7.29
CA LEU A 108 -10.63 4.90 -7.83
C LEU A 108 -11.29 3.77 -7.03
N ASN A 109 -10.53 2.76 -6.62
CA ASN A 109 -11.03 1.68 -5.78
C ASN A 109 -11.49 2.20 -4.41
N LEU A 110 -10.71 3.08 -3.78
CA LEU A 110 -11.08 3.71 -2.50
C LEU A 110 -12.34 4.58 -2.63
N ALA A 111 -12.44 5.36 -3.71
CA ALA A 111 -13.62 6.17 -3.99
C ALA A 111 -14.86 5.29 -4.14
N GLY A 112 -14.76 4.17 -4.86
CA GLY A 112 -15.85 3.19 -5.00
C GLY A 112 -16.32 2.65 -3.65
N ILE A 113 -15.40 2.18 -2.80
CA ILE A 113 -15.71 1.66 -1.46
C ILE A 113 -16.35 2.72 -0.55
N PHE A 114 -15.96 3.97 -0.70
CA PHE A 114 -16.54 5.05 0.10
C PHE A 114 -17.99 5.36 -0.34
N THR A 115 -18.29 5.23 -1.63
CA THR A 115 -19.61 5.57 -2.19
C THR A 115 -20.64 4.44 -2.13
N PHE A 116 -20.23 3.17 -2.19
CA PHE A 116 -21.10 1.99 -2.21
C PHE A 116 -21.03 1.25 -0.87
#